data_AF-A0A963TIU0-F1
#
_entry.id   AF-A0A963TIU0-F1
#
_cell.length_a   1.000
_cell.length_b   1.000
_cell.length_c   1.000
_cell.angle_alpha   90.00
_cell.angle_beta   90.00
_cell.angle_gamma   90.00
#
_symmetry.space_group_name_H-M   'P 1'
#
loop_
_entity.id
_entity.type
_entity.pdbx_description
1 polymer ?
#
loop_
_entity_poly.entity_id
_entity_poly.type
_entity_poly.pdbx_seq_one_letter_code
_entity_poly.pdbx_strand_id
1 'polypeptide(L)'
;MDKEVRDLAERLLSRGYDDLPEREKRVLRRIAARAAISRNINEAFHERLTFGQRVADRVAAFGGSWRFIFLFGAVILGWVALNIWLIAVPPDPYPFVFLNLILSMLAAIQAPVIMMSQNRQAAKDRVAAGHDYEVNLKAELEIMSLHEKLDSLRQRELVDHFARVETRIAELLQGGIRAGSLPGSTP
;
A
#
# COMPACT_ATOMS: atom_id res chain seq x y z
N MET A 1 -3.81 13.60 9.23
CA MET A 1 -2.51 13.01 9.62
C MET A 1 -2.18 13.40 11.05
N ASP A 2 -2.43 12.51 12.01
CA ASP A 2 -3.72 12.46 12.68
C ASP A 2 -3.47 12.60 14.19
N LYS A 3 -4.34 13.37 14.88
CA LYS A 3 -4.30 13.52 16.34
C LYS A 3 -4.25 12.15 17.04
N GLU A 4 -4.93 11.16 16.45
CA GLU A 4 -4.96 9.77 16.92
C GLU A 4 -3.60 9.07 16.86
N VAL A 5 -2.81 9.27 15.79
CA VAL A 5 -1.48 8.66 15.67
C VAL A 5 -0.53 9.24 16.71
N ARG A 6 -0.63 10.55 16.96
CA ARG A 6 0.18 11.24 17.96
C ARG A 6 -0.20 10.85 19.39
N ASP A 7 -1.50 10.78 19.70
CA ASP A 7 -2.01 10.32 21.00
C ASP A 7 -1.64 8.84 21.24
N LEU A 8 -1.74 7.99 20.21
CA LEU A 8 -1.27 6.60 20.28
C LEU A 8 0.25 6.52 20.53
N ALA A 9 1.05 7.34 19.86
CA ALA A 9 2.50 7.38 20.06
C ALA A 9 2.90 7.87 21.46
N GLU A 10 2.26 8.92 21.98
CA GLU A 10 2.47 9.41 23.35
C GLU A 10 2.05 8.36 24.38
N ARG A 11 0.91 7.68 24.17
CA ARG A 11 0.46 6.57 25.02
C ARG A 11 1.43 5.38 24.96
N LEU A 12 1.94 5.02 23.79
CA LEU A 12 2.91 3.92 23.63
C LEU A 12 4.24 4.21 24.32
N LEU A 13 4.74 5.45 24.21
CA LEU A 13 5.96 5.89 24.89
C LEU A 13 5.78 5.93 26.41
N SER A 14 4.56 6.22 26.90
CA SER A 14 4.29 6.38 28.32
C SER A 14 3.90 5.08 29.04
N ARG A 15 3.15 4.17 28.37
CA ARG A 15 2.63 2.92 28.95
C ARG A 15 3.42 1.68 28.54
N GLY A 16 4.18 1.72 27.44
CA GLY A 16 4.86 0.54 26.90
C GLY A 16 3.92 -0.46 26.20
N TYR A 17 4.49 -1.37 25.42
CA TYR A 17 3.72 -2.31 24.59
C TYR A 17 2.92 -3.32 25.42
N ASP A 18 3.43 -3.74 26.58
CA ASP A 18 2.84 -4.82 27.37
C ASP A 18 1.56 -4.41 28.12
N ASP A 19 1.35 -3.12 28.37
CA ASP A 19 0.16 -2.58 29.06
C ASP A 19 -1.00 -2.20 28.10
N LEU A 20 -0.83 -2.43 26.80
CA LEU A 20 -1.88 -2.14 25.83
C LEU A 20 -3.02 -3.18 25.88
N PRO A 21 -4.27 -2.75 25.64
CA PRO A 21 -5.38 -3.65 25.39
C PRO A 21 -5.08 -4.58 24.20
N GLU A 22 -5.54 -5.84 24.26
CA GLU A 22 -5.24 -6.82 23.20
C GLU A 22 -5.74 -6.44 21.80
N ARG A 23 -6.72 -5.55 21.70
CA ARG A 23 -7.17 -5.00 20.41
C ARG A 23 -6.08 -4.16 19.75
N GLU A 24 -5.42 -3.30 20.53
CA GLU A 24 -4.37 -2.39 20.06
C GLU A 24 -3.08 -3.17 19.75
N LYS A 25 -2.70 -4.11 20.61
CA LYS A 25 -1.55 -5.02 20.36
C LYS A 25 -1.68 -5.77 19.03
N ARG A 26 -2.88 -6.25 18.69
CA ARG A 26 -3.13 -6.92 17.40
C ARG A 26 -2.92 -5.99 16.20
N VAL A 27 -3.38 -4.75 16.29
CA VAL A 27 -3.18 -3.75 15.22
C VAL A 27 -1.70 -3.45 15.07
N LEU A 28 -0.97 -3.22 16.17
CA LEU A 28 0.47 -3.00 16.15
C LEU A 28 1.24 -4.18 15.56
N ARG A 29 0.92 -5.43 15.92
CA ARG A 29 1.55 -6.62 15.31
C ARG A 29 1.31 -6.70 13.81
N ARG A 30 0.10 -6.36 13.33
CA ARG A 30 -0.21 -6.35 11.89
C ARG A 30 0.57 -5.26 11.15
N ILE A 31 0.68 -4.06 11.73
CA ILE A 31 1.47 -2.97 11.17
C ILE A 31 2.95 -3.36 11.13
N ALA A 32 3.48 -3.89 12.23
CA ALA A 32 4.87 -4.34 12.32
C ALA A 32 5.18 -5.48 11.33
N ALA A 33 4.29 -6.47 11.20
CA ALA A 33 4.43 -7.54 10.22
C ALA A 33 4.43 -7.00 8.79
N ARG A 34 3.51 -6.08 8.45
CA ARG A 34 3.45 -5.46 7.12
C ARG A 34 4.69 -4.62 6.82
N ALA A 35 5.16 -3.84 7.80
CA ALA A 35 6.40 -3.06 7.67
C ALA A 35 7.64 -3.96 7.49
N ALA A 36 7.72 -5.06 8.24
CA ALA A 36 8.81 -6.03 8.12
C ALA A 36 8.84 -6.69 6.74
N ILE A 37 7.68 -7.06 6.19
CA ILE A 37 7.58 -7.66 4.84
C ILE A 37 7.99 -6.65 3.77
N SER A 38 7.46 -5.42 3.82
CA SER A 38 7.83 -4.37 2.86
C SER A 38 9.33 -4.07 2.88
N ARG A 39 9.94 -4.01 4.07
CA ARG A 39 11.39 -3.84 4.23
C ARG A 39 12.16 -5.04 3.66
N ASN A 40 11.75 -6.26 3.97
CA ASN A 40 12.42 -7.48 3.49
C ASN A 40 12.41 -7.57 1.96
N ILE A 41 11.28 -7.24 1.31
CA ILE A 41 11.20 -7.18 -0.15
C ILE A 41 12.21 -6.17 -0.69
N ASN A 42 12.28 -4.97 -0.11
CA ASN A 42 13.21 -3.95 -0.59
C ASN A 42 14.68 -4.34 -0.35
N GLU A 43 15.01 -4.91 0.81
CA GLU A 43 16.36 -5.40 1.14
C GLU A 43 16.80 -6.55 0.22
N ALA A 44 15.94 -7.53 -0.02
CA ALA A 44 16.21 -8.64 -0.94
C ALA A 44 16.44 -8.17 -2.38
N PHE A 45 15.78 -7.08 -2.80
CA PHE A 45 16.05 -6.44 -4.08
C PHE A 45 17.36 -5.65 -4.09
N HIS A 46 17.73 -5.01 -2.98
CA HIS A 46 18.96 -4.22 -2.86
C HIS A 46 20.23 -5.07 -2.74
N GLU A 47 20.19 -6.20 -2.03
CA GLU A 47 21.33 -7.12 -1.88
C GLU A 47 21.75 -7.77 -3.22
N ARG A 48 20.82 -7.89 -4.17
CA ARG A 48 21.09 -8.49 -5.48
C ARG A 48 21.61 -7.51 -6.53
N LEU A 49 21.80 -6.23 -6.18
CA LEU A 49 22.26 -5.22 -7.15
C LEU A 49 23.76 -5.32 -7.42
N THR A 50 24.09 -5.60 -8.67
CA THR A 50 25.48 -5.51 -9.15
C THR A 50 25.98 -4.05 -9.09
N PHE A 51 27.31 -3.87 -9.13
CA PHE A 51 27.90 -2.53 -9.11
C PHE A 51 27.38 -1.63 -10.25
N GLY A 52 27.27 -2.19 -11.46
CA GLY A 52 26.75 -1.47 -12.63
C GLY A 52 25.29 -1.03 -12.45
N GLN A 53 24.45 -1.87 -11.84
CA GLN A 53 23.06 -1.51 -11.54
C GLN A 53 23.01 -0.37 -10.51
N ARG A 54 23.81 -0.42 -9.44
CA ARG A 54 23.88 0.69 -8.46
C ARG A 54 24.28 2.03 -9.08
N VAL A 55 25.20 2.02 -10.04
CA VAL A 55 25.61 3.24 -10.76
C VAL A 55 24.49 3.71 -11.69
N ALA A 56 23.87 2.81 -12.46
CA ALA A 56 22.75 3.13 -13.34
C ALA A 56 21.58 3.79 -12.58
N ASP A 57 21.25 3.32 -11.37
CA ASP A 57 20.19 3.86 -10.53
C ASP A 57 20.47 5.29 -10.10
N ARG A 58 21.71 5.57 -9.70
CA ARG A 58 22.11 6.93 -9.36
C ARG A 58 22.09 7.85 -10.58
N VAL A 59 22.56 7.36 -11.73
CA VAL A 59 22.54 8.13 -12.98
C VAL A 59 21.11 8.43 -13.42
N ALA A 60 20.19 7.46 -13.34
CA ALA A 60 18.79 7.65 -13.68
C ALA A 60 18.09 8.61 -12.70
N ALA A 61 18.33 8.48 -11.39
CA ALA A 61 17.77 9.36 -10.38
C ALA A 61 18.30 10.81 -10.50
N PHE A 62 19.58 10.97 -10.84
CA PHE A 62 20.18 12.27 -11.10
C PHE A 62 19.67 12.89 -12.40
N GLY A 63 19.61 12.11 -13.48
CA GLY A 63 19.13 12.53 -14.79
C GLY A 63 17.63 12.91 -14.81
N GLY A 64 16.83 12.34 -13.90
CA GLY A 64 15.42 12.68 -13.73
C GLY A 64 15.13 13.93 -12.89
N SER A 65 16.16 14.63 -12.39
CA SER A 65 15.97 15.81 -11.53
C SER A 65 15.80 17.11 -12.33
N TRP A 66 14.87 17.97 -11.91
CA TRP A 66 14.74 19.33 -12.44
C TRP A 66 16.03 20.15 -12.33
N ARG A 67 16.80 19.95 -11.25
CA ARG A 67 18.11 20.63 -11.08
C ARG A 67 19.13 20.22 -12.14
N PHE A 68 19.10 18.95 -12.56
CA PHE A 68 19.99 18.46 -13.60
C PHE A 68 19.66 19.10 -14.95
N ILE A 69 18.38 19.24 -15.29
CA ILE A 69 17.93 19.89 -16.54
C ILE A 69 18.47 21.32 -16.63
N PHE A 70 18.32 22.12 -15.57
CA PHE A 70 18.83 23.49 -15.55
C PHE A 70 20.36 23.56 -15.62
N LEU A 71 21.06 22.71 -14.86
CA LEU A 71 22.53 22.65 -14.89
C LEU A 71 23.05 22.25 -16.28
N PHE A 72 22.44 21.24 -16.88
CA PHE A 72 22.80 20.74 -18.21
C PHE A 72 22.59 21.80 -19.30
N GLY A 73 21.44 22.50 -19.25
CA GLY A 73 21.18 23.64 -20.12
C GLY A 73 22.20 24.78 -19.94
N ALA A 74 22.56 25.11 -18.69
CA ALA A 74 23.57 26.13 -18.40
C ALA A 74 24.95 25.76 -18.95
N VAL A 75 25.35 24.48 -18.86
CA VAL A 75 26.62 23.99 -19.43
C VAL A 75 26.62 24.11 -20.95
N ILE A 76 25.54 23.73 -21.62
CA ILE A 76 25.41 23.88 -23.09
C ILE A 76 25.51 25.35 -23.48
N LEU A 77 24.76 26.24 -22.80
CA LEU A 77 24.81 27.68 -23.07
C LEU A 77 26.21 28.26 -22.82
N GLY A 78 26.88 27.83 -21.75
CA GLY A 78 28.26 28.20 -21.45
C GLY A 78 29.24 27.75 -22.53
N TRP A 79 29.09 26.53 -23.06
CA TRP A 79 29.92 26.01 -24.15
C TRP A 79 29.72 26.80 -25.45
N VAL A 80 28.47 27.11 -25.80
CA VAL A 80 28.15 27.95 -26.97
C VAL A 80 28.72 29.35 -26.80
N ALA A 81 28.54 29.97 -25.63
CA ALA A 81 29.07 31.30 -25.33
C ALA A 81 30.61 31.33 -25.40
N LEU A 82 31.29 30.31 -24.87
CA LEU A 82 32.74 30.18 -24.95
C LEU A 82 33.23 30.13 -26.41
N ASN A 83 32.57 29.33 -27.25
CA ASN A 83 32.94 29.22 -28.66
C ASN A 83 32.69 30.50 -29.47
N ILE A 84 31.63 31.25 -29.14
CA ILE A 84 31.37 32.55 -29.76
C ILE A 84 32.41 33.59 -29.31
N TRP A 85 32.86 33.54 -28.05
CA TRP A 85 33.80 34.53 -27.51
C TRP A 85 35.25 34.29 -27.96
N LEU A 86 35.65 33.02 -28.11
CA LEU A 86 36.97 32.60 -28.60
C LEU A 86 37.05 32.64 -30.15
N ILE A 87 36.76 33.80 -30.75
CA ILE A 87 36.69 34.00 -32.22
C ILE A 87 38.02 33.67 -32.91
N ALA A 88 39.16 33.85 -32.22
CA ALA A 88 40.48 33.66 -32.79
C ALA A 88 40.84 32.18 -33.07
N VAL A 89 40.47 31.27 -32.17
CA VAL A 89 40.65 29.81 -32.31
C VAL A 89 39.51 29.12 -31.57
N PRO A 90 38.29 29.09 -32.15
CA PRO A 90 37.16 28.47 -31.49
C PRO A 90 37.37 26.95 -31.40
N PRO A 91 37.22 26.33 -30.22
CA PRO A 91 37.37 24.89 -30.03
C PRO A 91 36.38 24.05 -30.87
N ASP A 92 35.18 24.56 -31.12
CA ASP A 92 34.07 23.93 -31.84
C ASP A 92 33.30 25.00 -32.65
N PRO A 93 33.78 25.34 -33.87
CA PRO A 93 33.15 26.35 -34.72
C PRO A 93 31.72 25.96 -35.10
N TYR A 94 30.86 26.97 -35.34
CA TYR A 94 29.52 26.74 -35.88
C TYR A 94 29.63 25.90 -37.17
N PRO A 95 28.97 24.73 -37.28
CA PRO A 95 27.71 24.32 -36.63
C PRO A 95 27.82 23.43 -35.36
N PHE A 96 28.91 23.49 -34.60
CA PHE A 96 29.13 22.76 -33.33
C PHE A 96 29.13 21.23 -33.46
N VAL A 97 29.97 20.69 -34.34
CA VAL A 97 30.02 19.25 -34.64
C VAL A 97 30.42 18.43 -33.42
N PHE A 98 31.36 18.94 -32.61
CA PHE A 98 31.84 18.21 -31.43
C PHE A 98 30.78 18.12 -30.34
N LEU A 99 30.10 19.25 -30.05
CA LEU A 99 28.98 19.27 -29.13
C LEU A 99 27.87 18.31 -29.58
N ASN A 100 27.51 18.35 -30.87
CA ASN A 100 26.47 17.48 -31.43
C ASN A 100 26.82 15.99 -31.28
N LEU A 101 28.08 15.64 -31.53
CA LEU A 101 28.58 14.27 -31.38
C LEU A 101 28.45 13.78 -29.93
N ILE A 102 28.85 14.60 -28.95
CA ILE A 102 28.72 14.26 -27.52
C ILE A 102 27.25 14.10 -27.12
N LEU A 103 26.39 15.04 -27.52
CA LEU A 103 24.96 14.99 -27.20
C LEU A 103 24.30 13.73 -27.80
N SER A 104 24.67 13.37 -29.02
CA SER A 104 24.16 12.16 -29.70
C SER A 104 24.60 10.89 -28.98
N MET A 105 25.87 10.80 -28.56
CA MET A 105 26.35 9.66 -27.76
C MET A 105 25.65 9.58 -26.40
N LEU A 106 25.45 10.72 -25.74
CA LEU A 106 24.75 10.79 -24.45
C LEU A 106 23.30 10.31 -24.58
N ALA A 107 22.59 10.77 -25.61
CA ALA A 107 21.22 10.34 -25.88
C ALA A 107 21.12 8.84 -26.21
N ALA A 108 22.08 8.30 -26.97
CA ALA A 108 22.12 6.86 -27.30
C ALA A 108 22.25 5.97 -26.05
N ILE A 109 23.05 6.40 -25.07
CA ILE A 109 23.23 5.67 -23.80
C ILE A 109 22.06 5.89 -22.83
N GLN A 110 21.36 7.03 -22.92
CA GLN A 110 20.23 7.34 -22.04
C GLN A 110 19.08 6.34 -22.17
N ALA A 111 18.67 5.98 -23.39
CA ALA A 111 17.50 5.11 -23.59
C ALA A 111 17.66 3.72 -22.92
N PRO A 112 18.79 2.99 -23.08
CA PRO A 112 19.03 1.75 -22.36
C PRO A 112 19.11 1.92 -20.83
N VAL A 113 19.71 2.99 -20.33
CA VAL A 113 19.81 3.24 -18.88
C VAL A 113 18.42 3.49 -18.28
N ILE A 114 17.60 4.30 -18.96
CA ILE A 114 16.20 4.53 -18.57
C ILE A 114 15.43 3.22 -18.61
N MET A 115 15.56 2.44 -19.70
CA MET A 115 14.86 1.15 -19.85
C MET A 115 15.29 0.14 -18.78
N MET A 116 16.58 0.07 -18.43
CA MET A 116 17.07 -0.77 -17.33
C MET A 116 16.50 -0.33 -15.98
N SER A 117 16.39 0.99 -15.75
CA SER A 117 15.77 1.52 -14.54
C SER A 117 14.28 1.21 -14.47
N GLN A 118 13.57 1.32 -15.60
CA GLN A 118 12.16 0.98 -15.71
C GLN A 118 11.90 -0.51 -15.51
N ASN A 119 12.68 -1.40 -16.15
CA ASN A 119 12.56 -2.85 -15.99
C ASN A 119 12.73 -3.27 -14.53
N ARG A 120 13.67 -2.65 -13.80
CA ARG A 120 13.87 -2.94 -12.39
C ARG A 120 12.72 -2.43 -11.52
N GLN A 121 12.20 -1.23 -11.80
CA GLN A 121 11.05 -0.70 -11.07
C GLN A 121 9.82 -1.59 -11.31
N ALA A 122 9.55 -1.98 -12.56
CA ALA A 122 8.48 -2.91 -12.90
C ALA A 122 8.62 -4.28 -12.21
N ALA A 123 9.85 -4.80 -12.06
CA ALA A 123 10.08 -6.03 -11.31
C ALA A 123 9.74 -5.88 -9.82
N LYS A 124 10.10 -4.76 -9.18
CA LYS A 124 9.72 -4.45 -7.80
C LYS A 124 8.19 -4.33 -7.67
N ASP A 125 7.57 -3.59 -8.57
CA ASP A 125 6.12 -3.35 -8.57
C ASP A 125 5.35 -4.67 -8.76
N ARG A 126 5.85 -5.60 -9.60
CA ARG A 126 5.24 -6.92 -9.79
C ARG A 126 5.27 -7.77 -8.53
N VAL A 127 6.38 -7.76 -7.78
CA VAL A 127 6.48 -8.51 -6.52
C VAL A 127 5.56 -7.91 -5.46
N ALA A 128 5.53 -6.57 -5.35
CA ALA A 128 4.63 -5.87 -4.44
C ALA A 128 3.16 -6.18 -4.74
N ALA A 129 2.77 -6.13 -6.03
CA ALA A 129 1.42 -6.45 -6.48
C ALA A 129 1.04 -7.92 -6.19
N GLY A 130 1.97 -8.86 -6.37
CA GLY A 130 1.74 -10.27 -6.02
C GLY A 130 1.46 -10.47 -4.54
N HIS A 131 2.23 -9.81 -3.67
CA HIS A 131 2.01 -9.87 -2.23
C HIS A 131 0.69 -9.20 -1.82
N ASP A 132 0.35 -8.05 -2.40
CA ASP A 132 -0.94 -7.38 -2.14
C ASP A 132 -2.12 -8.27 -2.57
N TYR A 133 -1.98 -9.01 -3.68
CA TYR A 133 -2.97 -9.98 -4.12
C TYR A 133 -3.17 -11.12 -3.10
N GLU A 134 -2.08 -11.71 -2.58
CA GLU A 134 -2.16 -12.76 -1.55
C GLU A 134 -2.83 -12.26 -0.27
N VAL A 135 -2.50 -11.04 0.18
CA VAL A 135 -3.14 -10.41 1.34
C VAL A 135 -4.63 -10.21 1.10
N ASN A 136 -5.02 -9.77 -0.10
CA ASN A 136 -6.42 -9.57 -0.45
C ASN A 136 -7.20 -10.89 -0.47
N LEU A 137 -6.64 -11.94 -1.06
CA LEU A 137 -7.24 -13.28 -1.07
C LEU A 137 -7.42 -13.82 0.36
N LYS A 138 -6.43 -13.63 1.22
CA LYS A 138 -6.53 -14.01 2.64
C LYS A 138 -7.63 -13.23 3.35
N ALA A 139 -7.76 -11.93 3.09
CA ALA A 139 -8.83 -11.11 3.66
C ALA A 139 -10.21 -11.58 3.20
N GLU A 140 -10.36 -11.94 1.92
CA GLU A 140 -11.59 -12.50 1.37
C GLU A 140 -11.99 -13.81 2.06
N LEU A 141 -11.05 -14.74 2.26
CA LEU A 141 -11.29 -15.99 3.01
C LEU A 141 -11.68 -15.72 4.47
N GLU A 142 -11.01 -14.77 5.14
CA GLU A 142 -11.36 -14.37 6.51
C GLU A 142 -12.78 -13.78 6.58
N ILE A 143 -13.19 -13.00 5.57
CA ILE A 143 -14.56 -12.46 5.46
C ILE A 143 -15.58 -13.57 5.25
N MET A 144 -15.32 -14.54 4.37
CA MET A 144 -16.21 -15.69 4.17
C MET A 144 -16.41 -16.47 5.47
N SER A 145 -15.34 -16.74 6.21
CA SER A 145 -15.42 -17.41 7.51
C SER A 145 -16.22 -16.60 8.55
N LEU A 146 -16.09 -15.27 8.54
CA LEU A 146 -16.92 -14.40 9.37
C LEU A 146 -18.39 -14.45 8.97
N HIS A 147 -18.69 -14.52 7.67
CA HIS A 147 -20.07 -14.63 7.17
C HIS A 147 -20.72 -15.94 7.62
N GLU A 148 -20.02 -17.07 7.48
CA GLU A 148 -20.51 -18.38 7.96
C GLU A 148 -20.80 -18.36 9.46
N LYS A 149 -19.90 -17.76 10.26
CA LYS A 149 -20.13 -17.61 11.70
C LYS A 149 -21.33 -16.73 12.00
N LEU A 150 -21.49 -15.61 11.29
CA LEU A 150 -22.63 -14.71 11.45
C LEU A 150 -23.94 -15.40 11.10
N ASP A 151 -23.99 -16.16 10.02
CA ASP A 151 -25.16 -16.93 9.62
C ASP A 151 -25.48 -18.02 10.64
N SER A 152 -24.47 -18.71 11.18
CA SER A 152 -24.68 -19.70 12.24
C SER A 152 -25.28 -19.09 13.52
N LEU A 153 -24.88 -17.86 13.88
CA LEU A 153 -25.44 -17.14 15.02
C LEU A 153 -26.86 -16.69 14.74
N ARG A 154 -27.11 -16.11 13.55
CA ARG A 154 -28.44 -15.68 13.10
C ARG A 154 -29.43 -16.85 13.06
N GLN A 155 -29.00 -18.03 12.59
CA GLN A 155 -29.81 -19.24 12.58
C GLN A 155 -30.22 -19.66 14.00
N ARG A 156 -29.27 -19.65 14.95
CA ARG A 156 -29.57 -19.97 16.36
C ARG A 156 -30.56 -18.99 16.97
N GLU A 157 -30.37 -17.70 16.72
CA GLU A 157 -31.26 -16.64 17.22
C GLU A 157 -32.67 -16.78 16.62
N LEU A 158 -32.79 -17.08 15.33
CA LEU A 158 -34.08 -17.35 14.69
C LEU A 158 -34.80 -18.55 15.33
N VAL A 159 -34.10 -19.67 15.50
CA VAL A 159 -34.67 -20.89 16.11
C VAL A 159 -35.17 -20.61 17.53
N ASP A 160 -34.38 -19.87 18.32
CA ASP A 160 -34.74 -19.47 19.68
C ASP A 160 -35.95 -18.52 19.70
N HIS A 161 -36.04 -17.61 18.73
CA HIS A 161 -37.21 -16.74 18.54
C HIS A 161 -38.48 -17.54 18.18
N PHE A 162 -38.39 -18.50 17.26
CA PHE A 162 -39.53 -19.36 16.89
C PHE A 162 -40.04 -20.19 18.07
N ALA A 163 -39.14 -20.81 18.84
CA ALA A 163 -39.49 -21.57 20.04
C ALA A 163 -40.21 -20.70 21.10
N ARG A 164 -39.76 -19.47 21.30
CA ARG A 164 -40.45 -18.50 22.18
C ARG A 164 -41.85 -18.14 21.68
N VAL A 165 -42.03 -17.97 20.37
CA VAL A 165 -43.34 -17.65 19.78
C VAL A 165 -44.31 -18.81 19.96
N GLU A 166 -43.88 -20.05 19.70
CA GLU A 166 -44.71 -21.25 19.90
C GLU A 166 -45.17 -21.39 21.36
N THR A 167 -44.25 -21.17 22.30
CA THR A 167 -44.55 -21.24 23.74
C THR A 167 -45.60 -20.20 24.14
N ARG A 168 -45.48 -18.96 23.66
CA ARG A 168 -46.48 -17.90 23.92
C ARG A 168 -47.84 -18.22 23.31
N ILE A 169 -47.87 -18.77 22.09
CA ILE A 169 -49.14 -19.17 21.45
C ILE A 169 -49.82 -20.27 22.29
N ALA A 170 -49.07 -21.27 22.74
CA ALA A 170 -49.60 -22.34 23.58
C ALA A 170 -50.16 -21.82 24.92
N GLU A 171 -49.44 -20.89 25.58
CA GLU A 171 -49.91 -20.23 26.81
C GLU A 171 -51.21 -19.45 26.60
N LEU A 172 -51.31 -18.67 25.52
CA LEU A 172 -52.52 -17.89 25.21
C LEU A 172 -53.72 -18.79 24.91
N LEU A 173 -53.52 -19.90 24.20
CA LEU A 173 -54.59 -20.87 23.93
C LEU A 173 -55.07 -21.55 25.22
N GLN A 174 -54.17 -21.96 26.12
CA GLN A 174 -54.56 -22.53 27.42
C GLN A 174 -55.25 -21.51 28.33
N GLY A 175 -54.79 -20.25 28.33
CA GLY A 175 -55.44 -19.15 29.05
C GLY A 175 -56.84 -18.84 28.52
N GLY A 176 -57.02 -18.83 27.19
CA GLY A 176 -58.31 -18.64 26.54
C GLY A 176 -59.31 -19.78 26.81
N ILE A 177 -58.84 -21.03 26.82
CA ILE A 177 -59.67 -22.20 27.17
C ILE A 177 -60.12 -22.13 28.65
N ARG A 178 -59.24 -21.73 29.57
CA ARG A 178 -59.60 -21.53 30.99
C ARG A 178 -60.56 -20.35 31.21
N ALA A 179 -60.44 -19.28 30.45
CA ALA A 179 -61.35 -18.13 30.52
C ALA A 179 -62.74 -18.44 29.93
N GLY A 180 -62.80 -19.28 28.87
CA GLY A 180 -64.04 -19.75 28.26
C GLY A 180 -64.78 -20.83 29.06
N SER A 181 -64.14 -21.46 30.05
CA SER A 181 -64.74 -22.50 30.90
C SER A 181 -65.32 -21.97 32.22
N LEU A 182 -65.51 -20.66 32.39
CA LEU A 182 -66.22 -20.12 33.54
C LEU A 182 -67.68 -20.63 33.51
N PRO A 183 -68.16 -21.33 34.56
CA PRO A 183 -69.46 -21.98 34.54
C PRO A 183 -70.57 -20.92 34.61
N GLY A 184 -71.17 -20.61 33.47
CA GLY A 184 -72.54 -20.10 33.42
C GLY A 184 -73.48 -21.22 33.83
N SER A 185 -73.68 -21.38 35.14
CA SER A 185 -74.73 -22.22 35.72
C SER A 185 -76.10 -21.70 35.29
N THR A 186 -76.84 -22.53 34.56
CA THR A 186 -78.31 -22.52 34.47
C THR A 186 -78.95 -22.80 35.83
N PRO A 187 -80.26 -22.56 36.03
CA PRO A 187 -81.31 -22.20 35.07
C PRO A 187 -81.87 -20.78 35.20
#